data_AF-A0A1W6A121-F1
#
_entry.id   AF-A0A1W6A121-F1
#
_cell.length_a   1.000
_cell.length_b   1.000
_cell.length_c   1.000
_cell.angle_alpha   90.00
_cell.angle_beta   90.00
_cell.angle_gamma   90.00
#
_symmetry.space_group_name_H-M   'P 1'
#
loop_
_entity.id
_entity.type
_entity.pdbx_description
1 polymer ?
#
loop_
_entity_poly.entity_id
_entity_poly.type
_entity_poly.pdbx_seq_one_letter_code
_entity_poly.pdbx_strand_id
1 'polypeptide(L)'
;MRVVLYCRVSTEKEAQVSSLNRQRAELMRMAEHHKMEIVDCIVEQASGYEIEREGIFRLLEYFSSRSADALLIQDETRLGRGNTKIALFHQLKKLNIRIYSLSQEGELEISESDSMVLQIVGIVEEYQRKIHNMKIRRGMKKAVEDGYNPAANLSNKDMASGRERIDFPIEEVIRLRRNKLTFKDIASTLRGVGYDVSKATVHRRYQEYVSLEKQSQSSYDNVDKGE
;
A
#
# COMPACT_ATOMS: atom_id res chain seq x y z
N MET A 1 10.40 4.03 20.39
CA MET A 1 10.61 3.83 18.94
C MET A 1 11.69 2.77 18.80
N ARG A 2 11.40 1.68 18.10
CA ARG A 2 12.31 0.56 17.87
C ARG A 2 13.18 0.83 16.66
N VAL A 3 14.48 0.61 16.78
CA VAL A 3 15.41 1.00 15.74
C VAL A 3 16.45 -0.07 15.43
N VAL A 4 16.81 -0.16 14.15
CA VAL A 4 17.93 -0.98 13.68
C VAL A 4 19.11 -0.06 13.43
N LEU A 5 20.28 -0.44 13.94
CA LEU A 5 21.53 0.24 13.64
C LEU A 5 22.14 -0.42 12.41
N TYR A 6 22.67 0.37 11.48
CA TYR A 6 23.34 -0.15 10.29
C TYR A 6 24.72 0.48 10.12
N CYS A 7 25.75 -0.38 10.17
CA CYS A 7 27.15 -0.01 10.03
C CYS A 7 27.77 -0.70 8.81
N ARG A 8 28.52 0.05 8.00
CA ARG A 8 29.17 -0.49 6.80
C ARG A 8 30.55 0.09 6.56
N VAL A 9 31.47 -0.77 6.13
CA VAL A 9 32.78 -0.41 5.56
C VAL A 9 33.05 -1.20 4.27
N SER A 10 34.03 -0.77 3.47
CA SER A 10 34.17 -1.17 2.05
C SER A 10 35.22 -2.24 1.72
N THR A 11 35.58 -3.14 2.65
CA THR A 11 36.63 -4.21 2.55
C THR A 11 38.06 -3.70 2.20
N GLU A 12 39.24 -4.25 2.55
CA GLU A 12 39.80 -5.22 3.54
C GLU A 12 41.04 -4.58 4.20
N LYS A 13 40.92 -3.91 5.36
CA LYS A 13 42.09 -3.51 6.18
C LYS A 13 41.73 -3.60 7.65
N GLU A 14 42.65 -4.07 8.50
CA GLU A 14 42.48 -4.16 9.97
C GLU A 14 42.01 -2.83 10.58
N ALA A 15 42.43 -1.70 9.99
CA ALA A 15 42.01 -0.35 10.34
C ALA A 15 40.48 -0.10 10.23
N GLN A 16 39.72 -0.98 9.56
CA GLN A 16 38.27 -0.83 9.42
C GLN A 16 37.46 -1.57 10.49
N VAL A 17 38.05 -2.52 11.24
CA VAL A 17 37.38 -3.13 12.41
C VAL A 17 37.16 -2.08 13.49
N SER A 18 38.15 -1.22 13.73
CA SER A 18 38.00 -0.08 14.64
C SER A 18 36.96 0.92 14.13
N SER A 19 36.84 1.11 12.82
CA SER A 19 35.84 1.98 12.20
C SER A 19 34.41 1.47 12.43
N LEU A 20 34.15 0.17 12.25
CA LEU A 20 32.84 -0.43 12.51
C LEU A 20 32.47 -0.34 14.00
N ASN A 21 33.42 -0.62 14.89
CA ASN A 21 33.20 -0.48 16.33
C ASN A 21 32.89 0.96 16.72
N ARG A 22 33.58 1.93 16.11
CA ARG A 22 33.31 3.36 16.31
C ARG A 22 31.92 3.75 15.80
N GLN A 23 31.55 3.36 14.58
CA GLN A 23 30.22 3.61 14.02
C GLN A 23 29.13 3.06 14.94
N ARG A 24 29.27 1.81 15.37
CA ARG A 24 28.33 1.18 16.29
C ARG A 24 28.24 1.95 17.61
N ALA A 25 29.36 2.33 18.21
CA ALA A 25 29.38 3.09 19.47
C ALA A 25 28.71 4.46 19.33
N GLU A 26 28.95 5.16 18.23
CA GLU A 26 28.31 6.44 17.93
C GLU A 26 26.79 6.31 17.77
N LEU A 27 26.33 5.31 17.01
CA LEU A 27 24.90 5.09 16.80
C LEU A 27 24.19 4.59 18.07
N MET A 28 24.85 3.77 18.90
CA MET A 28 24.31 3.37 20.20
C MET A 28 24.12 4.59 21.12
N ARG A 29 25.08 5.52 21.15
CA ARG A 29 24.94 6.77 21.91
C ARG A 29 23.80 7.65 21.39
N MET A 30 23.65 7.73 20.06
CA MET A 30 22.53 8.46 19.44
C MET A 30 21.19 7.84 19.86
N ALA A 31 21.05 6.52 19.76
CA ALA A 31 19.84 5.81 20.17
C ALA A 31 19.53 6.04 21.66
N GLU A 32 20.53 5.97 22.54
CA GLU A 32 20.38 6.23 23.97
C GLU A 32 19.95 7.67 24.25
N HIS A 33 20.61 8.66 23.62
CA HIS A 33 20.30 10.08 23.75
C HIS A 33 18.85 10.38 23.38
N HIS A 34 18.34 9.76 22.31
CA HIS A 34 16.97 9.93 21.84
C HIS A 34 15.98 8.93 22.44
N LYS A 35 16.39 8.12 23.45
CA LYS A 35 15.55 7.11 24.12
C LYS A 35 14.90 6.12 23.14
N MET A 36 15.65 5.70 22.13
CA MET A 36 15.25 4.70 21.14
C MET A 36 15.64 3.30 21.61
N GLU A 37 14.79 2.32 21.32
CA GLU A 37 15.04 0.91 21.67
C GLU A 37 15.77 0.24 20.50
N ILE A 38 16.96 -0.27 20.75
CA ILE A 38 17.77 -0.92 19.72
C ILE A 38 17.31 -2.37 19.58
N VAL A 39 16.77 -2.75 18.42
CA VAL A 39 16.31 -4.13 18.17
C VAL A 39 17.38 -5.01 17.54
N ASP A 40 18.26 -4.44 16.71
CA ASP A 40 19.39 -5.15 16.11
C ASP A 40 20.49 -4.14 15.71
N CYS A 41 21.71 -4.64 15.61
CA CYS A 41 22.85 -3.93 15.05
C CYS A 41 23.44 -4.73 13.89
N ILE A 42 23.11 -4.31 12.67
CA ILE A 42 23.59 -4.95 11.44
C ILE A 42 24.93 -4.32 11.07
N VAL A 43 25.94 -5.18 10.91
CA VAL A 43 27.31 -4.78 10.61
C VAL A 43 27.73 -5.49 9.34
N GLU A 44 28.18 -4.74 8.34
CA GLU A 44 28.57 -5.29 7.04
C GLU A 44 29.92 -4.78 6.54
N GLN A 45 30.60 -5.67 5.81
CA GLN A 45 31.82 -5.39 5.07
C GLN A 45 31.53 -5.65 3.59
N ALA A 46 31.12 -4.60 2.88
CA ALA A 46 30.65 -4.72 1.50
C ALA A 46 30.86 -3.41 0.74
N SER A 47 30.94 -3.47 -0.59
CA SER A 47 31.12 -2.27 -1.40
C SER A 47 29.89 -1.36 -1.34
N GLY A 48 30.09 -0.05 -1.41
CA GLY A 48 28.98 0.91 -1.49
C GLY A 48 28.25 0.87 -2.84
N TYR A 49 28.84 0.24 -3.85
CA TYR A 49 28.25 0.07 -5.18
C TYR A 49 27.46 -1.24 -5.30
N GLU A 50 27.55 -2.12 -4.31
CA GLU A 50 26.86 -3.40 -4.31
C GLU A 50 25.42 -3.25 -3.81
N ILE A 51 24.47 -3.66 -4.65
CA ILE A 51 23.03 -3.56 -4.35
C ILE A 51 22.58 -4.74 -3.49
N GLU A 52 22.99 -5.95 -3.85
CA GLU A 52 22.59 -7.19 -3.19
C GLU A 52 23.51 -7.45 -1.99
N ARG A 53 23.00 -7.16 -0.79
CA ARG A 53 23.74 -7.28 0.46
C ARG A 53 22.89 -7.93 1.53
N GLU A 54 23.45 -8.92 2.20
CA GLU A 54 22.77 -9.70 3.25
C GLU A 54 22.22 -8.82 4.38
N GLY A 55 22.98 -7.82 4.85
CA GLY A 55 22.53 -6.92 5.89
C GLY A 55 21.44 -5.96 5.42
N ILE A 56 21.41 -5.58 4.14
CA ILE A 56 20.27 -4.85 3.56
C ILE A 56 19.03 -5.74 3.50
N PHE A 57 19.14 -7.01 3.11
CA PHE A 57 17.99 -7.93 3.10
C PHE A 57 17.42 -8.14 4.51
N ARG A 58 18.28 -8.40 5.51
CA ARG A 58 17.88 -8.47 6.92
C ARG A 58 17.21 -7.19 7.40
N LEU A 59 17.75 -6.04 7.03
CA LEU A 59 17.16 -4.74 7.36
C LEU A 59 15.74 -4.62 6.79
N LEU A 60 15.54 -4.97 5.52
CA LEU A 60 14.20 -4.97 4.90
C LEU A 60 13.24 -5.95 5.56
N GLU A 61 13.73 -7.08 6.07
CA GLU A 61 12.93 -8.05 6.82
C GLU A 61 12.40 -7.46 8.15
N TYR A 62 13.23 -6.73 8.92
CA TYR A 62 12.79 -6.07 10.14
C TYR A 62 11.67 -5.05 9.89
N PHE A 63 11.73 -4.31 8.80
CA PHE A 63 10.70 -3.32 8.47
C PHE A 63 9.44 -3.94 7.87
N SER A 64 9.59 -4.96 7.01
CA SER A 64 8.43 -5.66 6.44
C SER A 64 7.63 -6.44 7.49
N SER A 65 8.31 -7.01 8.50
CA SER A 65 7.69 -7.66 9.67
C SER A 65 7.18 -6.68 10.74
N ARG A 66 7.39 -5.36 10.56
CA ARG A 66 7.07 -4.31 11.54
C ARG A 66 7.77 -4.52 12.90
N SER A 67 8.94 -5.13 12.89
CA SER A 67 9.78 -5.35 14.06
C SER A 67 10.66 -4.14 14.40
N ALA A 68 10.84 -3.22 13.44
CA ALA A 68 11.53 -1.95 13.61
C ALA A 68 10.69 -0.79 13.05
N ASP A 69 10.87 0.41 13.63
CA ASP A 69 10.15 1.63 13.26
C ASP A 69 11.06 2.61 12.48
N ALA A 70 12.37 2.63 12.78
CA ALA A 70 13.34 3.48 12.09
C ALA A 70 14.72 2.85 11.95
N LEU A 71 15.51 3.39 11.02
CA LEU A 71 16.88 2.99 10.72
C LEU A 71 17.85 4.07 11.21
N LEU A 72 18.93 3.69 11.91
CA LEU A 72 20.03 4.59 12.26
C LEU A 72 21.27 4.28 11.41
N ILE A 73 21.82 5.30 10.79
CA ILE A 73 23.08 5.26 10.03
C ILE A 73 23.98 6.41 10.42
N GLN A 74 25.28 6.28 10.18
CA GLN A 74 26.22 7.38 10.40
C GLN A 74 26.04 8.49 9.36
N ASP A 75 25.92 8.09 8.10
CA ASP A 75 25.82 8.96 6.93
C ASP A 75 25.20 8.18 5.76
N GLU A 76 24.72 8.89 4.72
CA GLU A 76 24.10 8.27 3.53
C GLU A 76 24.99 7.27 2.78
N THR A 77 26.31 7.41 2.87
CA THR A 77 27.26 6.53 2.18
C THR A 77 27.29 5.13 2.80
N ARG A 78 26.79 4.95 4.03
CA ARG A 78 26.59 3.63 4.62
C ARG A 78 25.59 2.82 3.83
N LEU A 79 24.50 3.43 3.39
CA LEU A 79 23.49 2.76 2.58
C LEU A 79 23.98 2.49 1.16
N GLY A 80 24.74 3.37 0.52
CA GLY A 80 25.27 3.08 -0.81
C GLY A 80 25.95 4.28 -1.47
N ARG A 81 26.44 4.09 -2.68
CA ARG A 81 27.05 5.14 -3.53
C ARG A 81 26.50 5.06 -4.95
N GLY A 82 26.48 6.21 -5.64
CA GLY A 82 25.98 6.31 -7.02
C GLY A 82 24.55 5.76 -7.17
N ASN A 83 24.32 4.97 -8.21
CA ASN A 83 23.00 4.41 -8.52
C ASN A 83 22.46 3.50 -7.40
N THR A 84 23.35 2.80 -6.68
CA THR A 84 22.99 1.93 -5.54
C THR A 84 22.34 2.73 -4.42
N LYS A 85 22.83 3.95 -4.17
CA LYS A 85 22.24 4.88 -3.19
C LYS A 85 20.79 5.19 -3.55
N ILE A 86 20.55 5.58 -4.80
CA ILE A 86 19.22 5.93 -5.31
C ILE A 86 18.27 4.73 -5.24
N ALA A 87 18.72 3.55 -5.68
CA ALA A 87 17.91 2.33 -5.66
C ALA A 87 17.46 1.96 -4.24
N LEU A 88 18.36 2.05 -3.27
CA LEU A 88 18.06 1.73 -1.87
C LEU A 88 17.17 2.79 -1.23
N PHE A 89 17.43 4.07 -1.45
CA PHE A 89 16.53 5.11 -0.94
C PHE A 89 15.13 5.00 -1.55
N HIS A 90 15.03 4.69 -2.84
CA HIS A 90 13.74 4.44 -3.48
C HIS A 90 12.98 3.31 -2.76
N GLN A 91 13.65 2.20 -2.49
CA GLN A 91 13.05 1.04 -1.81
C GLN A 91 12.67 1.34 -0.36
N LEU A 92 13.55 1.99 0.40
CA LEU A 92 13.30 2.34 1.80
C LEU A 92 12.15 3.35 1.93
N LYS A 93 12.10 4.34 1.02
CA LYS A 93 11.01 5.33 0.95
C LYS A 93 9.68 4.67 0.60
N LYS A 94 9.68 3.71 -0.33
CA LYS A 94 8.48 2.93 -0.69
C LYS A 94 7.92 2.12 0.48
N LEU A 95 8.78 1.69 1.40
CA LEU A 95 8.39 1.02 2.65
C LEU A 95 8.06 2.00 3.79
N ASN A 96 8.10 3.32 3.55
CA ASN A 96 7.91 4.38 4.54
C ASN A 96 8.85 4.25 5.76
N ILE A 97 10.08 3.81 5.53
CA ILE A 97 11.09 3.67 6.57
C ILE A 97 11.70 5.03 6.86
N ARG A 98 11.65 5.47 8.13
CA ARG A 98 12.36 6.67 8.59
C ARG A 98 13.83 6.34 8.80
N ILE A 99 14.70 7.20 8.29
CA ILE A 99 16.15 7.02 8.38
C ILE A 99 16.68 8.19 9.19
N TYR A 100 17.43 7.91 10.25
CA TYR A 100 18.11 8.91 11.06
C TYR A 100 19.62 8.84 10.79
N SER A 101 20.23 10.00 10.57
CA SER A 101 21.66 10.12 10.27
C SER A 101 22.37 10.81 11.41
N LEU A 102 23.48 10.23 11.88
CA LEU A 102 24.35 10.88 12.85
C LEU A 102 24.93 12.19 12.29
N SER A 103 25.32 12.21 11.01
CA SER A 103 25.93 13.38 10.36
C SER A 103 25.01 14.60 10.25
N GLN A 104 23.69 14.39 10.34
CA GLN A 104 22.68 15.44 10.29
C GLN A 104 21.98 15.64 11.65
N GLU A 105 22.34 14.86 12.67
CA GLU A 105 21.72 14.86 14.01
C GLU A 105 20.18 14.79 13.98
N GLY A 106 19.63 14.03 13.03
CA GLY A 106 18.21 14.08 12.74
C GLY A 106 17.75 13.07 11.69
N GLU A 107 16.51 13.24 11.23
CA GLU A 107 15.97 12.48 10.10
C GLU A 107 16.75 12.86 8.84
N LEU A 108 17.14 11.85 8.04
CA LEU A 108 17.97 12.03 6.88
C LEU A 108 17.24 12.82 5.81
N GLU A 109 17.72 14.02 5.53
CA GLU A 109 17.30 14.83 4.41
C GLU A 109 18.03 14.38 3.14
N ILE A 110 17.23 14.00 2.14
CA ILE A 110 17.72 13.65 0.81
C ILE A 110 18.02 14.93 0.05
N SER A 111 19.16 14.98 -0.64
CA SER A 111 19.52 16.14 -1.47
C SER A 111 18.46 16.43 -2.54
N GLU A 112 18.30 17.70 -2.92
CA GLU A 112 17.36 18.10 -3.99
C GLU A 112 17.63 17.34 -5.31
N SER A 113 18.91 17.12 -5.64
CA SER A 113 19.31 16.34 -6.81
C SER A 113 18.87 14.87 -6.71
N ASP A 114 19.09 14.22 -5.57
CA ASP A 114 18.68 12.82 -5.37
C ASP A 114 17.14 12.72 -5.33
N SER A 115 16.46 13.69 -4.73
CA SER A 115 15.00 13.78 -4.67
C SER A 115 14.40 13.87 -6.08
N MET A 116 14.97 14.70 -6.96
CA MET A 116 14.57 14.81 -8.36
C MET A 116 14.75 13.48 -9.10
N VAL A 117 15.89 12.81 -8.93
CA VAL A 117 16.14 11.50 -9.56
C VAL A 117 15.12 10.46 -9.08
N LEU A 118 14.82 10.41 -7.78
CA LEU A 118 13.81 9.51 -7.21
C LEU A 118 12.42 9.77 -7.81
N GLN A 119 12.04 11.04 -8.01
CA GLN A 119 10.77 11.40 -8.67
C GLN A 119 10.73 10.91 -10.11
N ILE A 120 11.82 11.09 -10.87
CA ILE A 120 11.92 10.62 -12.26
C ILE A 120 11.78 9.08 -12.32
N VAL A 121 12.47 8.35 -11.44
CA VAL A 121 12.34 6.89 -11.33
C VAL A 121 10.89 6.49 -11.06
N GLY A 122 10.21 7.15 -10.13
CA GLY A 122 8.81 6.88 -9.82
C GLY A 122 7.86 7.10 -11.02
N ILE A 123 8.08 8.17 -11.80
CA ILE A 123 7.32 8.44 -13.04
C ILE A 123 7.56 7.32 -14.07
N VAL A 124 8.81 6.92 -14.26
CA VAL A 124 9.17 5.84 -15.20
C VAL A 124 8.51 4.52 -14.79
N GLU A 125 8.51 4.18 -13.50
CA GLU A 125 7.83 2.98 -12.99
C GLU A 125 6.31 3.01 -13.25
N GLU A 126 5.65 4.14 -13.02
CA GLU A 126 4.22 4.31 -13.29
C GLU A 126 3.92 4.12 -14.79
N TYR A 127 4.76 4.71 -15.64
CA TYR A 127 4.64 4.58 -17.08
C TYR A 127 4.83 3.15 -17.56
N GLN A 128 5.83 2.42 -17.04
CA GLN A 128 6.04 1.01 -17.33
C GLN A 128 4.82 0.16 -16.93
N ARG A 129 4.24 0.42 -15.75
CA ARG A 129 3.02 -0.25 -15.29
C ARG A 129 1.83 0.01 -16.23
N LYS A 130 1.67 1.25 -16.70
CA LYS A 130 0.62 1.61 -17.67
C LYS A 130 0.80 0.84 -18.98
N ILE A 131 2.01 0.80 -19.53
CA ILE A 131 2.31 0.03 -20.74
C ILE A 131 2.00 -1.45 -20.54
N HIS A 132 2.44 -2.04 -19.42
CA HIS A 132 2.19 -3.44 -19.12
C HIS A 132 0.68 -3.75 -19.07
N ASN A 133 -0.10 -2.93 -18.35
CA ASN A 133 -1.55 -3.07 -18.28
C ASN A 133 -2.24 -2.89 -19.64
N MET A 134 -1.75 -1.98 -20.48
CA MET A 134 -2.24 -1.82 -21.86
C MET A 134 -1.97 -3.06 -22.70
N LYS A 135 -0.78 -3.67 -22.58
CA LYS A 135 -0.45 -4.94 -23.26
C LYS A 135 -1.37 -6.07 -22.81
N ILE A 136 -1.58 -6.23 -21.50
CA ILE A 136 -2.51 -7.24 -20.96
C ILE A 136 -3.93 -7.01 -21.49
N ARG A 137 -4.46 -5.78 -21.41
CA ARG A 137 -5.81 -5.45 -21.91
C ARG A 137 -5.96 -5.76 -23.40
N ARG A 138 -4.97 -5.40 -24.21
CA ARG A 138 -4.97 -5.67 -25.65
C ARG A 138 -4.94 -7.17 -25.93
N GLY A 139 -4.07 -7.92 -25.25
CA GLY A 139 -3.98 -9.37 -25.38
C GLY A 139 -5.28 -10.07 -24.96
N MET A 140 -5.86 -9.66 -23.83
CA MET A 140 -7.14 -10.17 -23.34
C MET A 140 -8.28 -9.88 -24.32
N LYS A 141 -8.37 -8.65 -24.85
CA LYS A 141 -9.39 -8.28 -25.83
C LYS A 141 -9.31 -9.18 -27.07
N LYS A 142 -8.10 -9.38 -27.60
CA LYS A 142 -7.88 -10.27 -28.74
C LYS A 142 -8.27 -11.72 -28.42
N ALA A 143 -7.86 -12.23 -27.25
CA ALA A 143 -8.21 -13.59 -26.85
C ALA A 143 -9.74 -13.77 -26.78
N VAL A 144 -10.46 -12.79 -26.23
CA VAL A 144 -11.93 -12.81 -26.14
C VAL A 144 -12.57 -12.78 -27.53
N GLU A 145 -12.06 -11.96 -28.45
CA GLU A 145 -12.49 -11.95 -29.86
C GLU A 145 -12.25 -13.32 -30.53
N ASP A 146 -11.15 -13.99 -30.18
CA ASP A 146 -10.80 -15.35 -30.65
C ASP A 146 -11.57 -16.46 -29.88
N GLY A 147 -12.52 -16.12 -29.01
CA GLY A 147 -13.42 -17.06 -28.32
C GLY A 147 -12.99 -17.47 -26.90
N TYR A 148 -11.92 -16.89 -26.35
CA TYR A 148 -11.54 -17.10 -24.95
C TYR A 148 -12.57 -16.49 -24.00
N ASN A 149 -13.05 -17.28 -23.03
CA ASN A 149 -13.94 -16.78 -21.98
C ASN A 149 -13.19 -16.60 -20.65
N PRO A 150 -12.84 -15.36 -20.25
CA PRO A 150 -12.09 -15.09 -19.03
C PRO A 150 -12.85 -15.52 -17.77
N ALA A 151 -14.19 -15.57 -17.83
CA ALA A 151 -15.00 -16.03 -16.73
C ALA A 151 -14.70 -17.49 -16.36
N ALA A 152 -14.21 -18.31 -17.29
CA ALA A 152 -13.80 -19.69 -17.01
C ALA A 152 -12.70 -19.82 -15.95
N ASN A 153 -11.87 -18.78 -15.74
CA ASN A 153 -10.80 -18.79 -14.74
C ASN A 153 -11.25 -18.39 -13.32
N LEU A 154 -12.52 -18.04 -13.14
CA LEU A 154 -13.06 -17.72 -11.82
C LEU A 154 -13.16 -19.03 -11.02
N SER A 155 -12.22 -19.28 -10.12
CA SER A 155 -12.40 -20.27 -9.06
C SER A 155 -13.52 -19.77 -8.13
N ASN A 156 -14.40 -20.68 -7.70
CA ASN A 156 -15.63 -20.40 -6.93
C ASN A 156 -16.88 -19.98 -7.73
N LYS A 157 -17.01 -20.32 -9.03
CA LYS A 157 -18.32 -20.18 -9.72
C LYS A 157 -19.47 -20.84 -8.96
N ASP A 158 -19.22 -22.01 -8.36
CA ASP A 158 -20.24 -22.77 -7.65
C ASP A 158 -20.53 -22.23 -6.22
N MET A 159 -19.54 -21.63 -5.56
CA MET A 159 -19.73 -20.92 -4.27
C MET A 159 -20.24 -19.49 -4.43
N ALA A 160 -20.14 -18.94 -5.64
CA ALA A 160 -20.66 -17.64 -6.04
C ALA A 160 -21.71 -17.77 -7.14
N SER A 161 -22.55 -18.83 -7.09
CA SER A 161 -23.94 -18.64 -7.51
C SER A 161 -24.43 -17.47 -6.66
N GLY A 162 -24.53 -16.29 -7.28
CA GLY A 162 -24.72 -15.03 -6.57
C GLY A 162 -25.80 -15.26 -5.52
N ARG A 163 -25.48 -15.01 -4.23
CA ARG A 163 -26.41 -15.24 -3.11
C ARG A 163 -27.81 -14.97 -3.61
N GLU A 164 -28.68 -15.98 -3.61
CA GLU A 164 -30.06 -15.84 -4.05
C GLU A 164 -30.58 -14.51 -3.50
N ARG A 165 -31.10 -13.67 -4.40
CA ARG A 165 -31.52 -12.32 -4.02
C ARG A 165 -32.56 -12.49 -2.93
N ILE A 166 -32.17 -12.22 -1.69
CA ILE A 166 -33.06 -12.33 -0.53
C ILE A 166 -34.25 -11.41 -0.83
N ASP A 167 -35.44 -12.01 -0.92
CA ASP A 167 -36.66 -11.26 -1.16
C ASP A 167 -37.18 -10.70 0.16
N PHE A 168 -37.45 -9.41 0.17
CA PHE A 168 -37.93 -8.67 1.33
C PHE A 168 -38.65 -7.41 0.87
N PRO A 169 -39.66 -6.93 1.64
CA PRO A 169 -40.54 -5.84 1.23
C PRO A 169 -39.73 -4.55 1.09
N ILE A 170 -39.55 -4.10 -0.15
CA ILE A 170 -38.83 -2.86 -0.45
C ILE A 170 -39.67 -1.64 -0.07
N GLU A 171 -41.01 -1.74 -0.14
CA GLU A 171 -41.90 -0.67 0.31
C GLU A 171 -41.68 -0.35 1.79
N GLU A 172 -41.41 -1.37 2.60
CA GLU A 172 -41.16 -1.20 4.03
C GLU A 172 -39.83 -0.46 4.28
N VAL A 173 -38.79 -0.79 3.51
CA VAL A 173 -37.51 -0.06 3.57
C VAL A 173 -37.69 1.40 3.22
N ILE A 174 -38.48 1.71 2.19
CA ILE A 174 -38.75 3.08 1.75
C ILE A 174 -39.52 3.83 2.85
N ARG A 175 -40.55 3.21 3.43
CA ARG A 175 -41.35 3.77 4.52
C ARG A 175 -40.48 4.11 5.74
N LEU A 176 -39.69 3.15 6.20
CA LEU A 176 -38.80 3.35 7.36
C LEU A 176 -37.70 4.39 7.05
N ARG A 177 -37.23 4.47 5.80
CA ARG A 177 -36.26 5.48 5.40
C ARG A 177 -36.85 6.88 5.32
N ARG A 178 -38.11 7.04 4.89
CA ARG A 178 -38.86 8.31 4.96
C ARG A 178 -39.05 8.77 6.40
N ASN A 179 -39.23 7.83 7.33
CA ASN A 179 -39.26 8.07 8.78
C ASN A 179 -37.87 8.31 9.39
N LYS A 180 -36.83 8.54 8.56
CA LYS A 180 -35.45 8.89 8.94
C LYS A 180 -34.68 7.82 9.72
N LEU A 181 -35.10 6.55 9.71
CA LEU A 181 -34.31 5.47 10.31
C LEU A 181 -33.01 5.23 9.54
N THR A 182 -31.95 4.79 10.24
CA THR A 182 -30.70 4.42 9.59
C THR A 182 -30.81 3.06 8.91
N PHE A 183 -30.00 2.79 7.88
CA PHE A 183 -29.98 1.47 7.23
C PHE A 183 -29.58 0.34 8.19
N LYS A 184 -28.89 0.65 9.29
CA LYS A 184 -28.57 -0.32 10.34
C LYS A 184 -29.83 -0.70 11.12
N ASP A 185 -30.65 0.28 11.47
CA ASP A 185 -31.89 0.07 12.21
C ASP A 185 -32.92 -0.62 11.33
N ILE A 186 -33.08 -0.19 10.08
CA ILE A 186 -33.97 -0.82 9.10
C ILE A 186 -33.61 -2.31 8.91
N ALA A 187 -32.32 -2.63 8.76
CA ALA A 187 -31.89 -4.03 8.66
C ALA A 187 -32.16 -4.83 9.95
N SER A 188 -32.11 -4.18 11.11
CA SER A 188 -32.42 -4.83 12.40
C SER A 188 -33.92 -5.07 12.56
N THR A 189 -34.75 -4.12 12.14
CA THR A 189 -36.21 -4.27 12.08
C THR A 189 -36.61 -5.40 11.13
N LEU A 190 -36.02 -5.45 9.93
CA LEU A 190 -36.29 -6.50 8.95
C LEU A 190 -35.86 -7.89 9.45
N ARG A 191 -34.73 -8.00 10.15
CA ARG A 191 -34.35 -9.24 10.84
C ARG A 191 -35.33 -9.63 11.93
N GLY A 192 -35.85 -8.66 12.69
CA GLY A 192 -36.85 -8.89 13.74
C GLY A 192 -38.18 -9.45 13.23
N VAL A 193 -38.51 -9.21 11.95
CA VAL A 193 -39.71 -9.76 11.29
C VAL A 193 -39.42 -10.99 10.41
N GLY A 194 -38.19 -11.51 10.45
CA GLY A 194 -37.83 -12.78 9.82
C GLY A 194 -37.03 -12.69 8.50
N TYR A 195 -36.67 -11.50 8.03
CA TYR A 195 -35.81 -11.35 6.85
C TYR A 195 -34.33 -11.27 7.24
N ASP A 196 -33.54 -12.28 6.88
CA ASP A 196 -32.09 -12.27 7.15
C ASP A 196 -31.33 -11.37 6.16
N VAL A 197 -31.36 -10.06 6.42
CA VAL A 197 -30.75 -9.04 5.56
C VAL A 197 -29.65 -8.27 6.27
N SER A 198 -28.57 -8.00 5.53
CA SER A 198 -27.49 -7.12 5.99
C SER A 198 -27.79 -5.64 5.71
N LYS A 199 -27.14 -4.72 6.44
CA LYS A 199 -27.18 -3.28 6.13
C LYS A 199 -26.82 -3.00 4.67
N ALA A 200 -25.81 -3.71 4.14
CA ALA A 200 -25.37 -3.55 2.76
C ALA A 200 -26.44 -3.99 1.76
N THR A 201 -27.16 -5.08 2.06
CA THR A 201 -28.27 -5.59 1.23
C THR A 201 -29.41 -4.58 1.17
N VAL A 202 -29.81 -4.03 2.32
CA VAL A 202 -30.88 -3.01 2.40
C VAL A 202 -30.48 -1.73 1.68
N HIS A 203 -29.25 -1.24 1.91
CA HIS A 203 -28.76 -0.04 1.23
C HIS A 203 -28.73 -0.22 -0.30
N ARG A 204 -28.20 -1.34 -0.79
CA ARG A 204 -28.15 -1.65 -2.22
C ARG A 204 -29.54 -1.66 -2.85
N ARG A 205 -30.50 -2.37 -2.22
CA ARG A 205 -31.88 -2.47 -2.72
C ARG A 205 -32.62 -1.14 -2.71
N TYR A 206 -32.35 -0.27 -1.73
CA TYR A 206 -32.88 1.09 -1.70
C TYR A 206 -32.28 1.98 -2.81
N GLN A 207 -30.97 1.88 -3.07
CA GLN A 207 -30.33 2.62 -4.16
C GLN A 207 -30.82 2.17 -5.54
N GLU A 208 -31.03 0.87 -5.74
CA GLU A 208 -31.66 0.32 -6.95
C GLU A 208 -33.04 0.97 -7.19
N TYR A 209 -33.88 1.04 -6.16
CA TYR A 209 -35.18 1.70 -6.25
C TYR A 209 -35.07 3.18 -6.64
N VAL A 210 -34.20 3.95 -5.96
CA VAL A 210 -34.00 5.38 -6.26
C VAL A 210 -33.49 5.59 -7.69
N SER A 211 -32.62 4.71 -8.18
CA SER A 211 -32.10 4.79 -9.55
C SER A 211 -33.20 4.50 -10.59
N LEU A 212 -34.10 3.56 -10.30
CA LEU A 212 -35.24 3.24 -11.16
C LEU A 212 -36.28 4.36 -11.17
N GLU A 213 -36.63 4.94 -10.01
CA GLU A 213 -37.54 6.10 -9.94
C GLU A 213 -37.03 7.29 -10.76
N LYS A 214 -35.73 7.62 -10.65
CA LYS A 214 -35.12 8.72 -11.40
C LYS A 214 -35.15 8.49 -12.92
N GLN A 215 -34.97 7.25 -13.36
CA GLN A 215 -35.09 6.88 -14.78
C GLN A 215 -36.54 7.00 -15.25
N SER A 216 -37.51 6.52 -14.48
CA SER A 216 -38.94 6.65 -14.81
C SER A 216 -39.38 8.11 -14.89
N GLN A 217 -38.98 8.97 -13.95
CA GLN A 217 -39.29 10.41 -13.99
C GLN A 217 -38.65 11.13 -15.20
N SER A 218 -37.41 10.78 -15.55
CA SER A 218 -36.73 11.35 -16.73
C SER A 218 -37.37 10.92 -18.06
N SER A 219 -38.03 9.76 -18.09
CA SER A 219 -38.81 9.30 -19.24
C SER A 219 -40.16 10.00 -19.35
N TYR A 220 -40.84 10.29 -18.23
CA TYR A 220 -42.10 11.04 -18.22
C TYR A 220 -41.90 12.52 -18.59
N ASP A 221 -40.88 13.18 -18.06
CA ASP A 221 -40.60 14.61 -18.36
C ASP A 221 -40.19 14.86 -19.84
N ASN A 222 -39.71 13.82 -20.54
CA ASN A 222 -39.39 13.89 -21.97
C ASN A 222 -40.61 13.64 -22.88
N VAL A 223 -41.68 13.01 -22.36
CA VAL A 223 -42.93 12.80 -23.10
C VAL A 223 -43.83 14.03 -23.03
N ASP A 224 -43.78 14.78 -21.93
CA ASP A 224 -44.58 16.01 -21.71
C ASP A 224 -43.98 17.28 -22.33
N LYS A 225 -42.76 17.19 -22.90
CA LYS A 225 -42.11 18.28 -23.67
C LYS A 225 -42.24 18.11 -25.18
N GLY A 226 -43.18 17.30 -25.63
CA GLY A 226 -43.58 17.21 -27.03
C GLY A 226 -44.47 18.39 -27.46
N GLU A 227 -43.86 19.56 -27.63
CA GLU A 227 -44.15 20.53 -28.71
C GLU A 227 -42.82 21.06 -29.27
#